data_AF-A0AAV5Z1L9-F1
#
_entry.id   AF-A0AAV5Z1L9-F1
#
_cell.length_a   1.000
_cell.length_b   1.000
_cell.length_c   1.000
_cell.angle_alpha   90.00
_cell.angle_beta   90.00
_cell.angle_gamma   90.00
#
_symmetry.space_group_name_H-M   'P 1'
#
loop_
_entity.id
_entity.type
_entity.pdbx_description
1 polymer ?
#
loop_
_entity_poly.entity_id
_entity_poly.type
_entity_poly.pdbx_seq_one_letter_code
_entity_poly.pdbx_strand_id
1 'polypeptide(L)'
;MPLYRGWSVVIACGIIASFSWGLGFYGLGVYLHALNRLHGWSAGLISVAVTVYYSLSAGCLVVVGGLIDRQGPRGVLTYGVVTMAAAVALLGVITAPWQLFVVYVVMATSWSCLSSTGLSSTLLPWFGRRQGLAMTLALTGASVGGMVLVPILVALVQRHGFRFATTAVSVALLAVGLPLVWLVIRGRPTPTQVAVELGRDGASTSAGEGTLQSEVWTRQEVLRVPLLWTLMVPFALALAAQVGFLVHQISIRQPHHVSAAARPRGVRPALVRHRVRSGRRGDAGRCRARPRADGRAARRAGELSDRAVVPGGAGGGGRGLRPRRPDPARRFVIYPSPREGAMAKKGTGLLMVWADVPADREDDFNRWYNEEHLPERMAISGFLSGARYEAVKGGPKHLAYYELESAAVLETPAYKKVQANPTEWTKRSGPGTIATTFIRNVYTMIHPQALTPTIAGAPMAPVLQIGRMGVPPAVDREFNDWYNTIYVPNYEKVPGVIRGRRYRALEGQPTYLTLYEFEHPKVSESAAWLAQRDASPVTQKIRPHMKHAPGSPGIWVKTFDLPSSPQ
;
A
#
# COMPACT_ATOMS: atom_id res chain seq x y z
N MET A 1 -6.80 -25.78 -3.51
CA MET A 1 -7.91 -24.82 -3.36
C MET A 1 -8.07 -24.07 -4.67
N PRO A 2 -9.29 -23.93 -5.23
CA PRO A 2 -9.47 -23.12 -6.42
C PRO A 2 -9.01 -21.68 -6.12
N LEU A 3 -8.13 -21.14 -6.97
CA LEU A 3 -7.64 -19.76 -6.86
C LEU A 3 -8.84 -18.80 -6.81
N TYR A 4 -8.79 -17.82 -5.90
CA TYR A 4 -9.81 -16.79 -5.80
C TYR A 4 -10.06 -16.15 -7.18
N ARG A 5 -11.33 -16.18 -7.63
CA ARG A 5 -11.74 -15.82 -8.98
C ARG A 5 -11.30 -14.40 -9.38
N GLY A 6 -11.21 -13.47 -8.43
CA GLY A 6 -10.73 -12.11 -8.68
C GLY A 6 -9.32 -12.07 -9.29
N TRP A 7 -8.44 -13.02 -8.97
CA TRP A 7 -7.10 -13.08 -9.58
C TRP A 7 -7.14 -13.47 -11.06
N SER A 8 -8.08 -14.32 -11.47
CA SER A 8 -8.32 -14.58 -12.90
C SER A 8 -8.78 -13.32 -13.62
N VAL A 9 -9.61 -12.48 -12.96
CA VAL A 9 -10.03 -11.18 -13.49
C VAL A 9 -8.84 -10.21 -13.60
N VAL A 10 -7.91 -10.21 -12.64
CA VAL A 10 -6.64 -9.43 -12.74
C VAL A 10 -5.85 -9.83 -13.99
N ILE A 11 -5.65 -11.14 -14.21
CA ILE A 11 -4.91 -11.65 -15.36
C ILE A 11 -5.61 -11.27 -16.67
N ALA A 12 -6.93 -11.45 -16.76
CA ALA A 12 -7.71 -11.07 -17.93
C ALA A 12 -7.61 -9.56 -18.21
N CYS A 13 -7.76 -8.71 -17.19
CA CYS A 13 -7.60 -7.27 -17.31
C CYS A 13 -6.17 -6.89 -17.73
N GLY A 14 -5.15 -7.58 -17.23
CA GLY A 14 -3.76 -7.34 -17.62
C GLY A 14 -3.45 -7.72 -19.07
N ILE A 15 -4.01 -8.82 -19.57
CA ILE A 15 -3.88 -9.18 -20.99
C ILE A 15 -4.61 -8.15 -21.86
N ILE A 16 -5.84 -7.76 -21.51
CA ILE A 16 -6.57 -6.70 -22.22
C ILE A 16 -5.83 -5.37 -22.18
N ALA A 17 -5.26 -4.99 -21.03
CA ALA A 17 -4.43 -3.79 -20.88
C ALA A 17 -3.20 -3.84 -21.80
N SER A 18 -2.59 -5.01 -21.97
CA SER A 18 -1.43 -5.20 -22.86
C SER A 18 -1.77 -4.85 -24.31
N PHE A 19 -2.90 -5.33 -24.81
CA PHE A 19 -3.36 -4.96 -26.15
C PHE A 19 -3.81 -3.51 -26.23
N SER A 20 -4.58 -3.03 -25.25
CA SER A 20 -5.11 -1.67 -25.21
C SER A 20 -3.99 -0.62 -25.26
N TRP A 21 -2.98 -0.72 -24.39
CA TRP A 21 -1.83 0.20 -24.42
C TRP A 21 -0.90 -0.07 -25.60
N GLY A 22 -0.68 -1.33 -25.96
CA GLY A 22 0.18 -1.66 -27.10
C GLY A 22 -0.33 -1.07 -28.42
N LEU A 23 -1.64 -1.08 -28.66
CA LEU A 23 -2.26 -0.58 -29.88
C LEU A 23 -2.71 0.89 -29.76
N GLY A 24 -3.44 1.23 -28.71
CA GLY A 24 -4.06 2.55 -28.52
C GLY A 24 -3.16 3.63 -27.92
N PHE A 25 -1.99 3.27 -27.37
CA PHE A 25 -1.05 4.22 -26.78
C PHE A 25 0.32 4.19 -27.45
N TYR A 26 1.03 3.07 -27.39
CA TYR A 26 2.36 2.93 -27.97
C TYR A 26 2.34 2.72 -29.48
N GLY A 27 1.30 2.05 -30.00
CA GLY A 27 1.13 1.77 -31.43
C GLY A 27 0.98 3.02 -32.30
N LEU A 28 0.51 4.14 -31.73
CA LEU A 28 0.33 5.41 -32.42
C LEU A 28 1.61 5.91 -33.11
N GLY A 29 2.78 5.73 -32.49
CA GLY A 29 4.06 6.10 -33.10
C GLY A 29 4.41 5.22 -34.31
N VAL A 30 4.04 3.94 -34.27
CA VAL A 30 4.22 3.00 -35.39
C VAL A 30 3.28 3.36 -36.55
N TYR A 31 2.02 3.68 -36.24
CA TYR A 31 1.03 4.09 -37.24
C TYR A 31 1.43 5.41 -37.91
N LEU A 32 1.86 6.40 -37.12
CA LEU A 32 2.35 7.68 -37.65
C LEU A 32 3.51 7.46 -38.61
N HIS A 33 4.50 6.66 -38.20
CA HIS A 33 5.64 6.37 -39.04
C HIS A 33 5.25 5.64 -40.33
N ALA A 34 4.41 4.60 -40.23
CA ALA A 34 3.98 3.81 -41.38
C ALA A 34 3.14 4.63 -42.38
N LEU A 35 2.19 5.43 -41.89
CA LEU A 35 1.33 6.28 -42.74
C LEU A 35 2.11 7.40 -43.41
N ASN A 36 3.07 8.00 -42.70
CA ASN A 36 3.99 8.97 -43.28
C ASN A 36 4.80 8.33 -44.43
N ARG A 37 5.31 7.11 -44.24
CA ARG A 37 6.06 6.40 -45.30
C ARG A 37 5.20 5.95 -46.48
N LEU A 38 3.97 5.51 -46.24
CA LEU A 38 3.08 4.96 -47.26
C LEU A 38 2.42 6.04 -48.12
N HIS A 39 1.99 7.14 -47.50
CA HIS A 39 1.20 8.18 -48.18
C HIS A 39 1.91 9.53 -48.28
N GLY A 40 3.09 9.69 -47.67
CA GLY A 40 3.82 10.96 -47.64
C GLY A 40 3.16 12.04 -46.78
N TRP A 41 2.13 11.71 -46.00
CA TRP A 41 1.41 12.68 -45.17
C TRP A 41 2.33 13.28 -44.10
N SER A 42 2.19 14.59 -43.85
CA SER A 42 3.00 15.27 -42.84
C SER A 42 2.78 14.69 -41.45
N ALA A 43 3.85 14.61 -40.66
CA ALA A 43 3.75 14.18 -39.27
C ALA A 43 2.81 15.10 -38.46
N GLY A 44 2.73 16.38 -38.80
CA GLY A 44 1.81 17.34 -38.18
C GLY A 44 0.35 16.98 -38.37
N LEU A 45 -0.07 16.64 -39.60
CA LEU A 45 -1.44 16.21 -39.89
C LEU A 45 -1.84 14.98 -39.05
N ILE A 46 -0.98 13.96 -39.02
CA ILE A 46 -1.23 12.73 -38.26
C ILE A 46 -1.29 13.03 -36.76
N SER A 47 -0.40 13.89 -36.25
CA SER A 47 -0.41 14.30 -34.85
C SER A 47 -1.67 15.06 -34.46
N VAL A 48 -2.22 15.93 -35.32
CA VAL A 48 -3.51 16.57 -35.08
C VAL A 48 -4.62 15.53 -34.94
N ALA A 49 -4.62 14.49 -35.77
CA ALA A 49 -5.58 13.39 -35.62
C ALA A 49 -5.39 12.66 -34.27
N VAL A 50 -4.14 12.41 -33.83
CA VAL A 50 -3.85 11.83 -32.50
C VAL A 50 -4.34 12.73 -31.37
N THR A 51 -4.21 14.05 -31.50
CA THR A 51 -4.75 15.01 -30.52
C THR A 51 -6.27 14.94 -30.45
N VAL A 52 -6.95 14.85 -31.60
CA VAL A 52 -8.42 14.66 -31.65
C VAL A 52 -8.82 13.36 -30.96
N TYR A 53 -8.11 12.27 -31.21
CA TYR A 53 -8.31 10.97 -30.56
C TYR A 53 -8.27 11.08 -29.03
N TYR A 54 -7.19 11.63 -28.45
CA TYR A 54 -7.07 11.74 -27.00
C TYR A 54 -8.09 12.71 -26.40
N SER A 55 -8.35 13.84 -27.07
CA SER A 55 -9.30 14.85 -26.61
C SER A 55 -10.73 14.30 -26.55
N LEU A 56 -11.16 13.58 -27.60
CA LEU A 56 -12.47 12.95 -27.62
C LEU A 56 -12.57 11.84 -26.57
N SER A 57 -11.51 11.03 -26.43
CA SER A 57 -11.49 9.96 -25.45
C SER A 57 -11.64 10.49 -24.01
N ALA A 58 -11.05 11.65 -23.71
CA ALA A 58 -11.16 12.31 -22.40
C ALA A 58 -12.61 12.69 -22.07
N GLY A 59 -13.38 13.18 -23.05
CA GLY A 59 -14.80 13.44 -22.90
C GLY A 59 -15.60 12.15 -22.66
N CYS A 60 -15.32 11.09 -23.42
CA CYS A 60 -15.99 9.81 -23.28
C CYS A 60 -15.74 9.13 -21.91
N LEU A 61 -14.57 9.33 -21.28
CA LEU A 61 -14.23 8.75 -19.98
C LEU A 61 -15.25 9.08 -18.87
N VAL A 62 -15.90 10.25 -18.94
CA VAL A 62 -16.89 10.73 -17.95
C VAL A 62 -18.13 9.83 -17.91
N VAL A 63 -18.44 9.16 -19.02
CA VAL A 63 -19.64 8.33 -19.20
C VAL A 63 -19.35 6.85 -18.93
N VAL A 64 -18.14 6.38 -19.25
CA VAL A 64 -17.78 4.95 -19.21
C VAL A 64 -18.02 4.31 -17.85
N GLY A 65 -17.64 4.97 -16.75
CA GLY A 65 -17.86 4.43 -15.40
C GLY A 65 -19.34 4.16 -15.12
N GLY A 66 -20.21 5.14 -15.40
CA GLY A 66 -21.66 4.99 -15.22
C GLY A 66 -22.28 3.98 -16.20
N LEU A 67 -21.71 3.82 -17.39
CA LEU A 67 -22.16 2.82 -18.37
C LEU A 67 -21.84 1.40 -17.90
N ILE A 68 -20.63 1.18 -17.37
CA ILE A 68 -20.23 -0.09 -16.75
C ILE A 68 -21.09 -0.39 -15.54
N ASP A 69 -21.47 0.64 -14.78
CA ASP A 69 -22.33 0.46 -13.62
C ASP A 69 -23.76 0.06 -13.97
N ARG A 70 -24.28 0.54 -15.10
CA ARG A 70 -25.65 0.27 -15.57
C ARG A 70 -25.77 -1.02 -16.39
N GLN A 71 -24.86 -1.22 -17.34
CA GLN A 71 -24.93 -2.33 -18.32
C GLN A 71 -24.02 -3.51 -17.94
N GLY A 72 -23.20 -3.33 -16.90
CA GLY A 72 -22.16 -4.28 -16.53
C GLY A 72 -20.90 -4.16 -17.40
N PRO A 73 -19.77 -4.73 -16.94
CA PRO A 73 -18.48 -4.60 -17.62
C PRO A 73 -18.42 -5.35 -18.95
N ARG A 74 -19.20 -6.42 -19.13
CA ARG A 74 -19.12 -7.27 -20.33
C ARG A 74 -19.48 -6.55 -21.62
N GLY A 75 -20.61 -5.82 -21.63
CA GLY A 75 -21.07 -5.11 -22.83
C GLY A 75 -20.07 -4.03 -23.24
N VAL A 76 -19.64 -3.23 -22.27
CA VAL A 76 -18.71 -2.11 -22.49
C VAL A 76 -17.33 -2.59 -22.93
N LEU A 77 -16.77 -3.63 -22.30
CA LEU A 77 -15.48 -4.18 -22.70
C LEU A 77 -15.54 -4.91 -24.05
N THR A 78 -16.64 -5.60 -24.36
CA THR A 78 -16.85 -6.22 -25.69
C THR A 78 -16.89 -5.13 -26.76
N TYR A 79 -17.65 -4.06 -26.55
CA TYR A 79 -17.67 -2.90 -27.44
C TYR A 79 -16.26 -2.35 -27.64
N GLY A 80 -15.52 -2.12 -26.55
CA GLY A 80 -14.14 -1.62 -26.62
C GLY A 80 -13.20 -2.52 -27.41
N VAL A 81 -13.22 -3.84 -27.17
CA VAL A 81 -12.36 -4.81 -27.88
C VAL A 81 -12.69 -4.85 -29.38
N VAL A 82 -13.98 -4.92 -29.73
CA VAL A 82 -14.42 -5.00 -31.13
C VAL A 82 -14.10 -3.71 -31.88
N THR A 83 -14.43 -2.56 -31.30
CA THR A 83 -14.20 -1.27 -31.96
C THR A 83 -12.72 -0.91 -32.04
N MET A 84 -11.90 -1.28 -31.06
CA MET A 84 -10.45 -1.13 -31.13
C MET A 84 -9.86 -1.98 -32.26
N ALA A 85 -10.22 -3.26 -32.33
CA ALA A 85 -9.77 -4.15 -33.40
C ALA A 85 -10.22 -3.67 -34.79
N ALA A 86 -11.47 -3.22 -34.92
CA ALA A 86 -11.99 -2.66 -36.17
C ALA A 86 -11.24 -1.38 -36.57
N ALA A 87 -11.02 -0.45 -35.64
CA ALA A 87 -10.28 0.79 -35.90
C ALA A 87 -8.83 0.51 -36.31
N VAL A 88 -8.13 -0.37 -35.60
CA VAL A 88 -6.73 -0.72 -35.93
C VAL A 88 -6.66 -1.43 -37.29
N ALA A 89 -7.56 -2.35 -37.61
CA ALA A 89 -7.60 -2.99 -38.92
C ALA A 89 -7.90 -1.99 -40.05
N LEU A 90 -8.81 -1.02 -39.81
CA LEU A 90 -9.13 0.03 -40.77
C LEU A 90 -7.95 0.96 -41.06
N LEU A 91 -7.05 1.21 -40.09
CA LEU A 91 -5.81 1.95 -40.34
C LEU A 91 -4.98 1.32 -41.46
N GLY A 92 -5.02 -0.01 -41.63
CA GLY A 92 -4.28 -0.71 -42.67
C GLY A 92 -4.77 -0.48 -44.09
N VAL A 93 -5.95 0.12 -44.28
CA VAL A 93 -6.60 0.30 -45.59
C VAL A 93 -6.97 1.75 -45.88
N ILE A 94 -6.60 2.69 -45.03
CA ILE A 94 -6.90 4.11 -45.29
C ILE A 94 -6.12 4.61 -46.51
N THR A 95 -6.79 5.43 -47.32
CA THR A 95 -6.23 6.01 -48.54
C THR A 95 -6.27 7.54 -48.52
N ALA A 96 -7.11 8.13 -47.69
CA ALA A 96 -7.30 9.58 -47.59
C ALA A 96 -7.13 10.10 -46.15
N PRO A 97 -6.57 11.31 -45.96
CA PRO A 97 -6.39 11.94 -44.64
C PRO A 97 -7.63 11.98 -43.76
N TRP A 98 -8.82 12.29 -44.32
CA TRP A 98 -10.05 12.41 -43.54
C TRP A 98 -10.50 11.08 -42.93
N GLN A 99 -10.16 9.94 -43.56
CA GLN A 99 -10.47 8.61 -43.04
C GLN A 99 -9.71 8.34 -41.74
N LEU A 100 -8.49 8.87 -41.61
CA LEU A 100 -7.70 8.76 -40.38
C LEU A 100 -8.43 9.38 -39.19
N PHE A 101 -9.04 10.56 -39.37
CA PHE A 101 -9.83 11.22 -38.33
C PHE A 101 -11.03 10.37 -37.91
N VAL A 102 -11.77 9.81 -38.87
CA VAL A 102 -12.92 8.92 -38.59
C VAL A 102 -12.47 7.68 -37.81
N VAL A 103 -11.40 7.03 -38.25
CA VAL A 103 -10.86 5.84 -37.57
C VAL A 103 -10.40 6.17 -36.16
N TYR A 104 -9.73 7.30 -35.96
CA TYR A 104 -9.29 7.75 -34.64
C TYR A 104 -10.44 8.20 -33.73
N VAL A 105 -11.55 8.69 -34.27
CA VAL A 105 -12.79 8.92 -33.50
C VAL A 105 -13.35 7.60 -32.98
N VAL A 106 -13.43 6.57 -33.82
CA VAL A 106 -13.86 5.23 -33.38
C VAL A 106 -12.90 4.68 -32.33
N MET A 107 -11.59 4.80 -32.59
CA MET A 107 -10.55 4.37 -31.66
C MET A 107 -10.64 5.09 -30.32
N ALA A 108 -11.02 6.37 -30.28
CA ALA A 108 -11.19 7.14 -29.05
C ALA A 108 -12.26 6.54 -28.14
N THR A 109 -13.41 6.15 -28.70
CA THR A 109 -14.48 5.51 -27.93
C THR A 109 -14.05 4.15 -27.38
N SER A 110 -13.25 3.41 -28.15
CA SER A 110 -12.69 2.13 -27.74
C SER A 110 -11.66 2.28 -26.63
N TRP A 111 -10.78 3.28 -26.71
CA TRP A 111 -9.78 3.61 -25.70
C TRP A 111 -10.44 3.95 -24.37
N SER A 112 -11.48 4.77 -24.36
CA SER A 112 -12.18 5.12 -23.12
C SER A 112 -12.72 3.87 -22.40
N CYS A 113 -13.21 2.88 -23.15
CA CYS A 113 -13.71 1.61 -22.61
C CYS A 113 -12.60 0.67 -22.10
N LEU A 114 -11.43 0.67 -22.74
CA LEU A 114 -10.29 -0.21 -22.41
C LEU A 114 -9.17 0.47 -21.62
N SER A 115 -9.38 1.72 -21.23
CA SER A 115 -8.45 2.54 -20.45
C SER A 115 -8.35 2.09 -18.99
N SER A 116 -7.51 2.77 -18.22
CA SER A 116 -7.40 2.55 -16.77
C SER A 116 -8.74 2.72 -16.06
N THR A 117 -9.62 3.59 -16.55
CA THR A 117 -10.97 3.80 -15.99
C THR A 117 -11.89 2.59 -16.24
N GLY A 118 -11.91 2.06 -17.46
CA GLY A 118 -12.75 0.90 -17.79
C GLY A 118 -12.28 -0.39 -17.10
N LEU A 119 -10.96 -0.57 -17.04
CA LEU A 119 -10.37 -1.71 -16.32
C LEU A 119 -10.55 -1.59 -14.80
N SER A 120 -10.41 -0.39 -14.23
CA SER A 120 -10.54 -0.20 -12.78
C SER A 120 -11.96 -0.37 -12.27
N SER A 121 -12.95 0.17 -12.97
CA SER A 121 -14.38 -0.05 -12.66
C SER A 121 -14.79 -1.52 -12.77
N THR A 122 -14.12 -2.30 -13.63
CA THR A 122 -14.35 -3.74 -13.74
C THR A 122 -13.66 -4.53 -12.63
N LEU A 123 -12.41 -4.17 -12.31
CA LEU A 123 -11.53 -4.95 -11.44
C LEU A 123 -11.71 -4.64 -9.95
N LEU A 124 -11.78 -3.36 -9.59
CA LEU A 124 -11.78 -2.91 -8.20
C LEU A 124 -12.93 -3.50 -7.35
N PRO A 125 -14.15 -3.72 -7.89
CA PRO A 125 -15.21 -4.36 -7.12
C PRO A 125 -14.85 -5.77 -6.60
N TRP A 126 -13.90 -6.48 -7.24
CA TRP A 126 -13.46 -7.82 -6.84
C TRP A 126 -12.50 -7.82 -5.65
N PHE A 127 -12.04 -6.67 -5.18
CA PHE A 127 -11.07 -6.58 -4.10
C PHE A 127 -11.53 -5.52 -3.10
N GLY A 128 -11.57 -5.85 -1.82
CA GLY A 128 -11.75 -4.86 -0.76
C GLY A 128 -10.39 -4.37 -0.26
N ARG A 129 -9.60 -5.28 0.33
CA ARG A 129 -8.34 -4.93 1.00
C ARG A 129 -7.16 -4.80 0.04
N ARG A 130 -7.17 -5.54 -1.07
CA ARG A 130 -6.03 -5.64 -2.02
C ARG A 130 -6.21 -4.86 -3.32
N GLN A 131 -7.07 -3.84 -3.33
CA GLN A 131 -7.38 -3.02 -4.50
C GLN A 131 -6.14 -2.45 -5.20
N GLY A 132 -5.20 -1.87 -4.43
CA GLY A 132 -3.97 -1.31 -4.98
C GLY A 132 -3.08 -2.36 -5.65
N LEU A 133 -2.88 -3.52 -5.01
CA LEU A 133 -2.08 -4.61 -5.56
C LEU A 133 -2.71 -5.18 -6.83
N ALA A 134 -4.02 -5.43 -6.82
CA ALA A 134 -4.75 -5.91 -7.98
C ALA A 134 -4.64 -4.93 -9.16
N MET A 135 -4.77 -3.63 -8.90
CA MET A 135 -4.62 -2.58 -9.91
C MET A 135 -3.22 -2.56 -10.51
N THR A 136 -2.18 -2.53 -9.67
CA THR A 136 -0.79 -2.49 -10.13
C THR A 136 -0.44 -3.73 -10.95
N LEU A 137 -0.89 -4.92 -10.53
CA LEU A 137 -0.68 -6.16 -11.28
C LEU A 137 -1.40 -6.15 -12.64
N ALA A 138 -2.66 -5.69 -12.69
CA ALA A 138 -3.37 -5.56 -13.96
C ALA A 138 -2.70 -4.53 -14.89
N LEU A 139 -2.34 -3.36 -14.38
CA LEU A 139 -1.68 -2.30 -15.18
C LEU A 139 -0.24 -2.64 -15.56
N THR A 140 0.40 -3.63 -14.93
CA THR A 140 1.69 -4.17 -15.41
C THR A 140 1.55 -4.68 -16.86
N GLY A 141 0.36 -5.15 -17.25
CA GLY A 141 0.05 -5.50 -18.63
C GLY A 141 0.27 -4.34 -19.62
N ALA A 142 -0.02 -3.10 -19.24
CA ALA A 142 0.21 -1.94 -20.11
C ALA A 142 1.69 -1.83 -20.55
N SER A 143 2.61 -2.03 -19.61
CA SER A 143 4.05 -2.06 -19.87
C SER A 143 4.45 -3.25 -20.75
N VAL A 144 3.85 -4.43 -20.54
CA VAL A 144 4.06 -5.61 -21.39
C VAL A 144 3.61 -5.34 -22.82
N GLY A 145 2.50 -4.64 -23.01
CA GLY A 145 2.03 -4.17 -24.31
C GLY A 145 3.07 -3.38 -25.07
N GLY A 146 3.67 -2.38 -24.42
CA GLY A 146 4.76 -1.58 -25.01
C GLY A 146 6.02 -2.38 -25.31
N MET A 147 6.43 -3.28 -24.41
CA MET A 147 7.69 -4.05 -24.54
C MET A 147 7.60 -5.24 -25.51
N VAL A 148 6.43 -5.86 -25.65
CA VAL A 148 6.28 -7.10 -26.42
C VAL A 148 5.44 -6.88 -27.68
N LEU A 149 4.25 -6.28 -27.54
CA LEU A 149 3.32 -6.15 -28.67
C LEU A 149 3.84 -5.17 -29.73
N VAL A 150 4.46 -4.06 -29.30
CA VAL A 150 4.95 -3.04 -30.25
C VAL A 150 6.12 -3.55 -31.10
N PRO A 151 7.17 -4.21 -30.56
CA PRO A 151 8.19 -4.84 -31.40
C PRO A 151 7.64 -5.89 -32.36
N ILE A 152 6.65 -6.69 -31.94
CA ILE A 152 5.97 -7.65 -32.82
C ILE A 152 5.27 -6.90 -33.96
N LEU A 153 4.53 -5.84 -33.64
CA LEU A 153 3.86 -5.00 -34.64
C LEU A 153 4.87 -4.41 -35.63
N VAL A 154 5.97 -3.83 -35.15
CA VAL A 154 7.04 -3.27 -36.00
C VAL A 154 7.65 -4.35 -36.90
N ALA A 155 7.94 -5.54 -36.37
CA ALA A 155 8.48 -6.66 -37.14
C ALA A 155 7.50 -7.15 -38.22
N LEU A 156 6.20 -7.22 -37.91
CA LEU A 156 5.15 -7.55 -38.87
C LEU A 156 5.05 -6.49 -39.98
N VAL A 157 5.11 -5.21 -39.62
CA VAL A 157 5.08 -4.11 -40.60
C VAL A 157 6.27 -4.20 -41.55
N GLN A 158 7.46 -4.53 -41.04
CA GLN A 158 8.68 -4.65 -41.86
C GLN A 158 8.67 -5.87 -42.78
N ARG A 159 8.13 -7.01 -42.35
CA ARG A 159 8.18 -8.28 -43.10
C ARG A 159 7.01 -8.47 -44.07
N HIS A 160 5.81 -8.09 -43.64
CA HIS A 160 4.56 -8.41 -44.34
C HIS A 160 3.74 -7.17 -44.70
N GLY A 161 4.24 -5.97 -44.38
CA GLY A 161 3.59 -4.70 -44.68
C GLY A 161 2.56 -4.28 -43.63
N PHE A 162 2.16 -3.01 -43.73
CA PHE A 162 1.34 -2.34 -42.73
C PHE A 162 -0.08 -2.91 -42.61
N ARG A 163 -0.74 -3.19 -43.75
CA ARG A 163 -2.09 -3.75 -43.79
C ARG A 163 -2.17 -5.12 -43.12
N PHE A 164 -1.20 -6.00 -43.43
CA PHE A 164 -1.14 -7.32 -42.82
C PHE A 164 -0.90 -7.20 -41.31
N ALA A 165 0.07 -6.38 -40.90
CA ALA A 165 0.43 -6.22 -39.49
C ALA A 165 -0.74 -5.73 -38.63
N THR A 166 -1.44 -4.67 -39.08
CA THR A 166 -2.61 -4.12 -38.39
C THR A 166 -3.78 -5.11 -38.34
N THR A 167 -4.02 -5.86 -39.41
CA THR A 167 -5.04 -6.91 -39.44
C THR A 167 -4.70 -8.05 -38.49
N ALA A 168 -3.45 -8.54 -38.50
CA ALA A 168 -3.00 -9.65 -37.67
C ALA A 168 -3.12 -9.35 -36.17
N VAL A 169 -2.69 -8.16 -35.72
CA VAL A 169 -2.83 -7.78 -34.31
C VAL A 169 -4.28 -7.54 -33.91
N SER A 170 -5.14 -7.10 -34.85
CA SER A 170 -6.57 -6.94 -34.61
C SER A 170 -7.28 -8.28 -34.45
N VAL A 171 -6.95 -9.26 -35.30
CA VAL A 171 -7.45 -10.63 -35.17
C VAL A 171 -6.96 -11.24 -33.85
N ALA A 172 -5.70 -11.03 -33.47
CA ALA A 172 -5.18 -11.49 -32.18
C ALA A 172 -5.92 -10.86 -30.99
N LEU A 173 -6.21 -9.55 -31.03
CA LEU A 173 -7.03 -8.87 -30.02
C LEU A 173 -8.43 -9.48 -29.93
N LEU A 174 -9.10 -9.76 -31.06
CA LEU A 174 -10.43 -10.40 -31.03
C LEU A 174 -10.36 -11.83 -30.48
N ALA A 175 -9.40 -12.62 -30.96
CA ALA A 175 -9.22 -14.03 -30.59
C ALA A 175 -8.87 -14.22 -29.11
N VAL A 176 -8.16 -13.26 -28.50
CA VAL A 176 -7.77 -13.32 -27.08
C VAL A 176 -8.73 -12.51 -26.20
N GLY A 177 -9.06 -11.29 -26.61
CA GLY A 177 -9.86 -10.35 -25.84
C GLY A 177 -11.31 -10.80 -25.64
N LEU A 178 -11.98 -11.27 -26.70
CA LEU A 178 -13.40 -11.67 -26.58
C LEU A 178 -13.59 -12.89 -25.67
N PRO A 179 -12.81 -13.97 -25.78
CA PRO A 179 -12.91 -15.08 -24.84
C PRO A 179 -12.62 -14.66 -23.40
N LEU A 180 -11.63 -13.79 -23.15
CA LEU A 180 -11.34 -13.32 -21.80
C LEU A 180 -12.52 -12.53 -21.20
N VAL A 181 -13.13 -11.63 -21.98
CA VAL A 181 -14.30 -10.86 -21.52
C VAL A 181 -15.48 -11.79 -21.22
N TRP A 182 -15.77 -12.77 -22.08
CA TRP A 182 -16.96 -13.62 -21.91
C TRP A 182 -16.77 -14.77 -20.91
N LEU A 183 -15.60 -15.40 -20.90
CA LEU A 183 -15.31 -16.56 -20.06
C LEU A 183 -14.87 -16.15 -18.66
N VAL A 184 -14.02 -15.12 -18.53
CA VAL A 184 -13.39 -14.76 -17.25
C VAL A 184 -14.14 -13.63 -16.54
N ILE A 185 -14.39 -12.53 -17.24
CA ILE A 185 -15.06 -11.33 -16.70
C ILE A 185 -16.58 -11.59 -16.64
N ARG A 186 -17.02 -12.34 -15.64
CA ARG A 186 -18.44 -12.70 -15.45
C ARG A 186 -19.06 -11.96 -14.27
N GLY A 187 -19.92 -10.99 -14.59
CA GLY A 187 -20.75 -10.29 -13.60
C GLY A 187 -19.95 -9.43 -12.62
N ARG A 188 -20.66 -8.84 -11.65
CA ARG A 188 -20.07 -8.28 -10.44
C ARG A 188 -19.85 -9.40 -9.42
N PRO A 189 -18.83 -9.31 -8.56
CA PRO A 189 -18.60 -10.33 -7.54
C PRO A 189 -19.81 -10.41 -6.60
N THR A 190 -20.23 -11.62 -6.25
CA THR A 190 -21.26 -11.77 -5.20
C THR A 190 -20.69 -11.35 -3.84
N PRO A 191 -21.54 -10.92 -2.88
CA PRO A 191 -21.11 -10.59 -1.53
C PRO A 191 -20.29 -11.71 -0.87
N THR A 192 -20.61 -12.96 -1.19
CA THR A 192 -19.86 -14.15 -0.76
C THR A 192 -18.45 -14.24 -1.35
N GLN A 193 -18.22 -13.78 -2.58
CA GLN A 193 -16.90 -13.77 -3.20
C GLN A 193 -16.03 -12.65 -2.63
N VAL A 194 -16.62 -11.47 -2.39
CA VAL A 194 -15.93 -10.37 -1.69
C VAL A 194 -15.63 -10.78 -0.24
N ALA A 195 -16.56 -11.47 0.43
CA ALA A 195 -16.35 -12.03 1.75
C ALA A 195 -15.18 -13.02 1.77
N VAL A 196 -15.08 -13.93 0.80
CA VAL A 196 -13.93 -14.84 0.63
C VAL A 196 -12.62 -14.08 0.41
N GLU A 197 -12.59 -12.99 -0.38
CA GLU A 197 -11.39 -12.14 -0.53
C GLU A 197 -10.96 -11.48 0.78
N LEU A 198 -11.95 -11.08 1.59
CA LEU A 198 -11.76 -10.51 2.92
C LEU A 198 -11.47 -11.56 3.99
N GLY A 199 -11.48 -12.86 3.65
CA GLY A 199 -11.30 -13.97 4.60
C GLY A 199 -12.49 -14.18 5.54
N ARG A 200 -13.69 -13.80 5.12
CA ARG A 200 -14.97 -14.01 5.80
C ARG A 200 -15.66 -15.20 5.13
N ASP A 201 -15.65 -16.36 5.77
CA ASP A 201 -16.40 -17.52 5.26
C ASP A 201 -17.91 -17.28 5.44
N GLY A 202 -18.68 -17.52 4.39
CA GLY A 202 -20.09 -17.17 4.30
C GLY A 202 -20.96 -17.91 5.30
N ALA A 203 -21.54 -17.18 6.25
CA ALA A 203 -22.85 -17.42 6.83
C ALA A 203 -23.42 -16.08 7.33
N SER A 204 -24.70 -15.84 7.09
CA SER A 204 -25.51 -14.65 7.45
C SER A 204 -25.18 -13.33 6.74
N THR A 205 -25.87 -13.10 5.62
CA THR A 205 -26.30 -11.74 5.24
C THR A 205 -27.58 -11.45 6.04
N SER A 206 -27.45 -10.98 7.28
CA SER A 206 -28.58 -10.32 7.94
C SER A 206 -28.57 -8.85 7.51
N ALA A 207 -29.60 -8.47 6.77
CA ALA A 207 -29.95 -7.10 6.49
C ALA A 207 -29.94 -6.28 7.79
N GLY A 208 -29.04 -5.30 7.84
CA GLY A 208 -28.80 -4.46 9.00
C GLY A 208 -27.68 -3.45 8.72
N GLU A 209 -27.64 -2.91 7.49
CA GLU A 209 -26.72 -1.83 7.14
C GLU A 209 -27.26 -0.52 7.72
N GLY A 210 -26.75 -0.15 8.90
CA GLY A 210 -26.60 1.26 9.25
C GLY A 210 -25.64 1.88 8.24
N THR A 211 -26.22 2.52 7.24
CA THR A 211 -25.52 3.19 6.14
C THR A 211 -24.63 4.28 6.73
N LEU A 212 -23.34 3.98 6.92
CA LEU A 212 -22.33 5.02 6.90
C LEU A 212 -22.38 5.60 5.49
N GLN A 213 -23.17 6.65 5.31
CA GLN A 213 -23.10 7.47 4.12
C GLN A 213 -21.67 8.00 4.06
N SER A 214 -20.82 7.34 3.28
CA SER A 214 -19.69 8.02 2.66
C SER A 214 -20.31 9.22 1.99
N GLU A 215 -19.98 10.45 2.43
CA GLU A 215 -20.43 11.66 1.75
C GLU A 215 -20.20 11.44 0.25
N VAL A 216 -21.28 11.36 -0.52
CA VAL A 216 -21.20 11.16 -1.96
C VAL A 216 -20.91 12.53 -2.52
N TRP A 217 -19.63 12.85 -2.69
CA TRP A 217 -19.23 14.15 -3.21
C TRP A 217 -19.79 14.30 -4.60
N THR A 218 -20.54 15.38 -4.82
CA THR A 218 -21.03 15.67 -6.17
C THR A 218 -19.85 16.05 -7.05
N ARG A 219 -19.95 15.77 -8.37
CA ARG A 219 -18.89 16.11 -9.33
C ARG A 219 -18.50 17.60 -9.24
N GLN A 220 -19.47 18.46 -8.95
CA GLN A 220 -19.27 19.91 -8.79
C GLN A 220 -18.48 20.25 -7.52
N GLU A 221 -18.69 19.56 -6.41
CA GLU A 221 -17.92 19.75 -5.17
C GLU A 221 -16.46 19.36 -5.38
N VAL A 222 -16.20 18.23 -6.05
CA VAL A 222 -14.84 17.74 -6.32
C VAL A 222 -14.06 18.72 -7.20
N LEU A 223 -14.69 19.27 -8.25
CA LEU A 223 -14.05 20.24 -9.16
C LEU A 223 -13.69 21.57 -8.48
N ARG A 224 -14.32 21.92 -7.35
CA ARG A 224 -14.00 23.14 -6.59
C ARG A 224 -12.81 22.95 -5.64
N VAL A 225 -12.27 21.74 -5.50
CA VAL A 225 -11.14 21.46 -4.60
C VAL A 225 -9.82 21.89 -5.25
N PRO A 226 -9.06 22.84 -4.67
CA PRO A 226 -7.80 23.29 -5.25
C PRO A 226 -6.74 22.18 -5.29
N LEU A 227 -6.75 21.27 -4.30
CA LEU A 227 -5.84 20.11 -4.25
C LEU A 227 -5.98 19.22 -5.50
N LEU A 228 -7.20 19.03 -6.01
CA LEU A 228 -7.44 18.28 -7.23
C LEU A 228 -6.64 18.87 -8.39
N TRP A 229 -6.74 20.19 -8.59
CA TRP A 229 -6.04 20.88 -9.69
C TRP A 229 -4.53 20.87 -9.52
N THR A 230 -4.02 21.03 -8.29
CA THR A 230 -2.57 20.93 -8.02
C THR A 230 -1.99 19.55 -8.28
N LEU A 231 -2.81 18.49 -8.27
CA LEU A 231 -2.39 17.13 -8.64
C LEU A 231 -2.64 16.84 -10.13
N MET A 232 -3.80 17.23 -10.66
CA MET A 232 -4.20 16.96 -12.04
C MET A 232 -3.39 17.75 -13.06
N VAL A 233 -3.15 19.04 -12.84
CA VAL A 233 -2.46 19.89 -13.83
C VAL A 233 -1.02 19.44 -14.06
N PRO A 234 -0.17 19.24 -13.03
CA PRO A 234 1.19 18.75 -13.25
C PRO A 234 1.23 17.34 -13.86
N PHE A 235 0.30 16.46 -13.44
CA PHE A 235 0.21 15.12 -14.01
C PHE A 235 -0.20 15.16 -15.49
N ALA A 236 -1.17 15.98 -15.86
CA ALA A 236 -1.58 16.18 -17.25
C ALA A 236 -0.45 16.76 -18.10
N LEU A 237 0.31 17.73 -17.59
CA LEU A 237 1.48 18.29 -18.27
C LEU A 237 2.58 17.23 -18.48
N ALA A 238 2.87 16.43 -17.46
CA ALA A 238 3.85 15.34 -17.55
C ALA A 238 3.40 14.28 -18.57
N LEU A 239 2.11 13.92 -18.56
CA LEU A 239 1.54 12.96 -19.51
C LEU A 239 1.55 13.51 -20.94
N ALA A 240 1.24 14.80 -21.14
CA ALA A 240 1.30 15.45 -22.44
C ALA A 240 2.72 15.45 -23.01
N ALA A 241 3.71 15.80 -22.19
CA ALA A 241 5.12 15.74 -22.58
C ALA A 241 5.56 14.31 -22.93
N GLN A 242 5.16 13.33 -22.11
CA GLN A 242 5.47 11.92 -22.32
C GLN A 242 4.86 11.38 -23.63
N VAL A 243 3.58 11.62 -23.87
CA VAL A 243 2.87 11.15 -25.07
C VAL A 243 3.44 11.83 -26.32
N GLY A 244 3.67 13.14 -26.28
CA GLY A 244 4.27 13.87 -27.39
C GLY A 244 5.64 13.31 -27.78
N PHE A 245 6.50 13.02 -26.80
CA PHE A 245 7.78 12.36 -27.06
C PHE A 245 7.59 10.95 -27.65
N LEU A 246 6.73 10.12 -27.06
CA LEU A 246 6.55 8.72 -27.47
C LEU A 246 6.03 8.57 -28.90
N VAL A 247 5.12 9.46 -29.32
CA VAL A 247 4.54 9.45 -30.68
C VAL A 247 5.57 9.84 -31.75
N HIS A 248 6.45 10.80 -31.43
CA HIS A 248 7.42 11.33 -32.40
C HIS A 248 8.80 10.67 -32.36
N GLN A 249 9.16 9.92 -31.31
CA GLN A 249 10.52 9.38 -31.14
C GLN A 249 10.99 8.48 -32.30
N ILE A 250 10.08 7.72 -32.92
CA ILE A 250 10.42 6.82 -34.04
C ILE A 250 10.79 7.66 -35.26
N SER A 251 10.02 8.70 -35.55
CA SER A 251 10.27 9.63 -36.65
C SER A 251 11.53 10.48 -36.42
N ILE A 252 11.80 10.91 -35.18
CA ILE A 252 12.99 11.73 -34.84
C ILE A 252 14.28 10.94 -34.97
N ARG A 253 14.27 9.63 -34.68
CA ARG A 253 15.48 8.78 -34.70
C ARG A 253 15.86 8.28 -36.08
N GLN A 254 15.07 8.55 -37.12
CA GLN A 254 15.49 8.23 -38.47
C GLN A 254 16.46 9.30 -38.97
N PRO A 255 17.60 8.90 -39.56
CA PRO A 255 18.49 9.86 -40.20
C PRO A 255 17.70 10.55 -41.30
N HIS A 256 17.44 11.85 -41.12
CA HIS A 256 16.93 12.68 -42.20
C HIS A 256 17.88 12.50 -43.39
N HIS A 257 17.37 12.03 -44.51
CA HIS A 257 17.98 12.26 -45.81
C HIS A 257 17.92 13.77 -46.06
N VAL A 258 18.83 14.50 -45.43
CA VAL A 258 19.13 15.87 -45.79
C VAL A 258 19.76 15.77 -47.17
N SER A 259 19.04 16.26 -48.17
CA SER A 259 19.52 16.46 -49.53
C SER A 259 20.94 17.02 -49.49
N ALA A 260 21.83 16.40 -50.25
CA ALA A 260 23.24 16.75 -50.33
C ALA A 260 23.42 18.16 -50.91
N ALA A 261 23.37 19.19 -50.06
CA ALA A 261 23.90 20.51 -50.33
C ALA A 261 24.28 21.15 -48.99
N ALA A 262 25.53 21.62 -48.89
CA ALA A 262 26.17 22.25 -47.73
C ALA A 262 26.61 21.31 -46.58
N ARG A 263 27.79 20.68 -46.77
CA ARG A 263 28.68 20.32 -45.65
C ARG A 263 29.46 21.56 -45.19
N PRO A 264 29.45 21.92 -43.90
CA PRO A 264 30.61 22.51 -43.25
C PRO A 264 31.36 21.43 -42.47
N ARG A 265 32.68 21.48 -42.57
CA ARG A 265 33.64 20.54 -41.96
C ARG A 265 33.63 20.65 -40.42
N GLY A 266 33.64 19.49 -39.78
CA GLY A 266 34.45 19.24 -38.58
C GLY A 266 33.82 19.53 -37.22
N VAL A 267 33.13 18.55 -36.63
CA VAL A 267 33.11 18.33 -35.18
C VAL A 267 33.07 16.83 -34.91
N ARG A 268 34.02 16.30 -34.13
CA ARG A 268 34.10 14.90 -33.71
C ARG A 268 32.97 14.56 -32.71
N PRO A 269 32.38 13.36 -32.74
CA PRO A 269 31.32 13.00 -31.80
C PRO A 269 31.90 12.67 -30.41
N ALA A 270 31.48 13.43 -29.40
CA ALA A 270 31.72 13.09 -28.00
C ALA A 270 30.71 12.01 -27.56
N LEU A 271 31.23 10.86 -27.10
CA LEU A 271 30.46 9.80 -26.46
C LEU A 271 29.70 10.35 -25.23
N VAL A 272 28.37 10.36 -25.28
CA VAL A 272 27.52 10.64 -24.12
C VAL A 272 27.28 9.34 -23.35
N ARG A 273 28.04 9.14 -22.26
CA ARG A 273 27.67 8.20 -21.18
C ARG A 273 26.68 8.90 -20.26
N HIS A 274 25.42 8.46 -20.26
CA HIS A 274 24.47 8.85 -19.21
C HIS A 274 24.90 8.25 -17.87
N ARG A 275 25.29 9.11 -16.91
CA ARG A 275 25.45 8.75 -15.50
C ARG A 275 24.33 9.41 -14.71
N VAL A 276 23.47 8.58 -14.13
CA VAL A 276 22.44 8.97 -13.16
C VAL A 276 23.14 9.59 -11.94
N ARG A 277 22.86 10.86 -11.67
CA ARG A 277 23.16 11.51 -10.38
C ARG A 277 22.23 12.71 -10.17
N SER A 278 21.00 12.47 -9.70
CA SER A 278 20.35 13.42 -8.78
C SER A 278 21.01 13.19 -7.42
N GLY A 279 21.43 14.19 -6.63
CA GLY A 279 20.95 15.56 -6.52
C GLY A 279 20.64 15.82 -5.05
N ARG A 280 21.62 15.59 -4.16
CA ARG A 280 21.62 16.06 -2.76
C ARG A 280 22.62 17.21 -2.71
N ARG A 281 22.18 18.46 -2.63
CA ARG A 281 22.95 19.61 -2.12
C ARG A 281 22.01 20.74 -1.70
N GLY A 282 22.44 21.44 -0.65
CA GLY A 282 21.72 22.42 0.16
C GLY A 282 21.84 21.93 1.59
N ASP A 283 22.80 22.32 2.42
CA ASP A 283 23.50 23.60 2.46
C ASP A 283 24.87 23.46 3.13
N ALA A 284 25.83 24.26 2.70
CA ALA A 284 27.13 24.41 3.36
C ALA A 284 27.39 25.92 3.54
N GLY A 285 27.01 26.42 4.72
CA GLY A 285 27.42 27.72 5.23
C GLY A 285 28.81 27.62 5.87
N ARG A 286 29.75 28.34 5.28
CA ARG A 286 31.17 28.47 5.63
C ARG A 286 31.39 28.94 7.08
N CYS A 287 32.46 28.46 7.70
CA CYS A 287 33.44 29.35 8.33
C CYS A 287 34.84 28.72 8.34
N ARG A 288 35.83 29.51 7.90
CA ARG A 288 37.26 29.20 7.80
C ARG A 288 37.95 29.54 9.13
N ALA A 289 39.05 28.82 9.42
CA ALA A 289 40.41 29.34 9.72
C ALA A 289 41.12 28.62 10.90
N ARG A 290 42.17 27.86 10.53
CA ARG A 290 43.56 27.72 11.06
C ARG A 290 43.92 28.23 12.51
N PRO A 291 45.13 27.92 13.05
CA PRO A 291 45.83 26.64 13.25
C PRO A 291 46.59 26.53 14.62
N ARG A 292 47.21 25.37 14.87
CA ARG A 292 48.44 25.10 15.70
C ARG A 292 48.43 25.06 17.24
N ALA A 293 49.07 23.97 17.70
CA ALA A 293 50.03 23.80 18.80
C ALA A 293 49.54 23.82 20.26
N ASP A 294 49.64 22.68 20.96
CA ASP A 294 50.70 22.35 21.94
C ASP A 294 50.25 21.32 23.00
N GLY A 295 51.23 20.57 23.52
CA GLY A 295 51.24 20.25 24.97
C GLY A 295 50.83 18.86 25.46
N ARG A 296 51.72 17.89 25.27
CA ARG A 296 52.22 16.89 26.26
C ARG A 296 51.31 16.25 27.34
N ALA A 297 51.45 14.91 27.39
CA ALA A 297 51.60 14.00 28.56
C ALA A 297 50.34 13.79 29.43
N ALA A 298 50.00 12.61 29.95
CA ALA A 298 50.69 11.37 30.38
C ALA A 298 49.56 10.31 30.57
N ARG A 299 49.71 8.97 30.66
CA ARG A 299 50.77 8.02 31.03
C ARG A 299 50.22 6.60 30.69
N ARG A 300 51.08 5.74 30.09
CA ARG A 300 51.46 4.34 30.43
C ARG A 300 50.39 3.36 31.00
N ALA A 301 50.39 2.05 30.73
CA ALA A 301 51.29 1.08 30.06
C ALA A 301 50.45 -0.18 29.76
N GLY A 302 50.68 -0.90 28.65
CA GLY A 302 51.51 -2.12 28.59
C GLY A 302 50.58 -3.24 28.09
N GLU A 303 50.77 -3.79 26.89
CA GLU A 303 51.60 -5.00 26.63
C GLU A 303 51.23 -6.16 27.57
N LEU A 304 50.97 -7.38 27.16
CA LEU A 304 51.23 -8.12 25.92
C LEU A 304 50.39 -9.41 26.01
N SER A 305 49.96 -9.91 24.86
CA SER A 305 49.56 -11.29 24.65
C SER A 305 50.70 -12.26 24.96
N ASP A 306 50.44 -13.42 25.58
CA ASP A 306 50.44 -14.71 24.85
C ASP A 306 50.08 -15.91 25.75
N ARG A 307 49.36 -16.84 25.12
CA ARG A 307 49.37 -18.32 25.24
C ARG A 307 49.21 -19.03 26.60
N ALA A 308 48.30 -20.00 26.60
CA ALA A 308 48.56 -21.46 26.69
C ALA A 308 47.45 -22.19 27.48
N VAL A 309 46.74 -23.13 26.86
CA VAL A 309 46.86 -24.60 27.04
C VAL A 309 45.92 -25.18 28.12
N VAL A 310 45.19 -26.22 27.70
CA VAL A 310 44.18 -27.07 28.36
C VAL A 310 44.87 -28.10 29.28
N PRO A 311 44.27 -28.66 30.37
CA PRO A 311 43.59 -29.98 30.27
C PRO A 311 42.44 -30.25 31.29
N GLY A 312 41.68 -31.33 31.03
CA GLY A 312 40.45 -31.71 31.76
C GLY A 312 40.57 -32.80 32.84
N GLY A 313 39.43 -33.45 33.13
CA GLY A 313 39.22 -34.57 34.07
C GLY A 313 38.23 -34.21 35.19
N ALA A 314 37.43 -35.06 35.84
CA ALA A 314 36.99 -36.45 35.69
C ALA A 314 35.99 -36.74 36.85
N GLY A 315 35.02 -37.64 36.66
CA GLY A 315 34.51 -38.60 37.66
C GLY A 315 33.48 -38.19 38.73
N GLY A 316 32.45 -39.03 38.92
CA GLY A 316 31.66 -39.11 40.17
C GLY A 316 30.21 -39.61 40.00
N GLY A 317 29.93 -40.86 40.37
CA GLY A 317 28.59 -41.49 40.34
C GLY A 317 27.86 -41.53 41.70
N GLY A 318 26.55 -41.80 41.67
CA GLY A 318 25.73 -42.04 42.87
C GLY A 318 24.25 -42.33 42.54
N ARG A 319 23.69 -43.38 43.14
CA ARG A 319 22.44 -44.08 42.79
C ARG A 319 21.17 -43.47 43.39
N GLY A 320 20.05 -43.61 42.65
CA GLY A 320 18.79 -44.19 43.20
C GLY A 320 17.61 -43.25 43.45
N LEU A 321 16.59 -43.30 42.56
CA LEU A 321 15.14 -43.41 42.84
C LEU A 321 14.36 -43.27 41.51
N ARG A 322 13.66 -44.33 41.09
CA ARG A 322 12.79 -44.30 39.89
C ARG A 322 11.39 -43.78 40.26
N PRO A 323 10.82 -42.88 39.43
CA PRO A 323 9.41 -42.99 39.08
C PRO A 323 9.16 -42.91 37.55
N ARG A 324 8.22 -43.75 37.11
CA ARG A 324 7.41 -43.79 35.86
C ARG A 324 7.93 -43.10 34.58
N ARG A 325 8.05 -43.89 33.50
CA ARG A 325 8.32 -43.43 32.12
C ARG A 325 7.21 -42.48 31.61
N PRO A 326 7.54 -41.30 31.06
CA PRO A 326 6.62 -40.49 30.27
C PRO A 326 6.68 -40.87 28.77
N ASP A 327 5.54 -40.68 28.13
CA ASP A 327 5.19 -40.83 26.71
C ASP A 327 6.19 -40.15 25.73
N PRO A 328 6.69 -40.81 24.66
CA PRO A 328 7.80 -40.29 23.84
C PRO A 328 7.45 -39.16 22.83
N ALA A 329 6.35 -38.43 22.98
CA ALA A 329 5.86 -37.48 21.97
C ALA A 329 6.05 -35.97 22.27
N ARG A 330 6.88 -35.55 23.24
CA ARG A 330 7.19 -34.12 23.45
C ARG A 330 8.67 -33.86 23.72
N ARG A 331 9.40 -33.40 22.69
CA ARG A 331 10.74 -32.83 22.84
C ARG A 331 10.63 -31.44 23.45
N PHE A 332 10.90 -31.31 24.74
CA PHE A 332 11.30 -30.03 25.35
C PHE A 332 12.81 -29.89 25.20
N VAL A 333 13.24 -28.82 24.54
CA VAL A 333 14.64 -28.46 24.43
C VAL A 333 14.91 -27.37 25.48
N ILE A 334 15.77 -27.66 26.45
CA ILE A 334 16.29 -26.69 27.42
C ILE A 334 17.62 -26.18 26.88
N TYR A 335 17.75 -24.86 26.67
CA TYR A 335 19.01 -24.17 26.35
C TYR A 335 19.49 -23.34 27.56
N PRO A 336 20.81 -23.15 27.73
CA PRO A 336 21.38 -22.45 28.88
C PRO A 336 21.11 -20.94 28.80
N SER A 337 20.79 -20.31 29.93
CA SER A 337 20.55 -18.87 30.02
C SER A 337 21.84 -18.05 29.87
N PRO A 338 21.87 -16.99 29.03
CA PRO A 338 22.94 -16.00 29.07
C PRO A 338 22.45 -14.63 29.59
N ARG A 339 23.05 -14.24 30.72
CA ARG A 339 23.44 -12.90 31.23
C ARG A 339 22.56 -11.66 30.96
N GLU A 340 22.24 -10.98 32.07
CA GLU A 340 21.57 -9.68 32.22
C GLU A 340 21.96 -8.62 31.17
N GLY A 341 21.00 -8.31 30.30
CA GLY A 341 20.90 -7.09 29.52
C GLY A 341 19.43 -6.92 29.14
N ALA A 342 18.74 -5.95 29.73
CA ALA A 342 17.28 -5.86 29.68
C ALA A 342 16.74 -5.90 28.23
N MET A 343 16.03 -6.97 27.88
CA MET A 343 15.36 -7.10 26.59
C MET A 343 14.33 -5.97 26.41
N ALA A 344 14.30 -5.34 25.24
CA ALA A 344 13.30 -4.34 24.91
C ALA A 344 11.88 -4.93 25.02
N LYS A 345 11.00 -4.24 25.75
CA LYS A 345 9.59 -4.59 25.98
C LYS A 345 8.64 -3.79 25.09
N LYS A 346 9.08 -2.59 24.66
CA LYS A 346 8.34 -1.71 23.75
C LYS A 346 9.15 -1.45 22.50
N GLY A 347 8.47 -1.22 21.38
CA GLY A 347 9.12 -0.97 20.10
C GLY A 347 8.42 0.13 19.31
N THR A 348 8.70 0.15 18.00
CA THR A 348 8.20 1.18 17.10
C THR A 348 6.95 0.77 16.34
N GLY A 349 6.58 -0.52 16.40
CA GLY A 349 5.35 -1.04 15.79
C GLY A 349 4.32 -1.45 16.83
N LEU A 350 3.03 -1.25 16.53
CA LEU A 350 1.95 -1.84 17.34
C LEU A 350 1.04 -2.69 16.47
N LEU A 351 0.57 -3.79 17.04
CA LEU A 351 -0.64 -4.49 16.59
C LEU A 351 -1.69 -4.33 17.68
N MET A 352 -2.83 -3.76 17.32
CA MET A 352 -3.95 -3.59 18.24
C MET A 352 -5.23 -4.16 17.64
N VAL A 353 -5.93 -4.95 18.45
CA VAL A 353 -7.17 -5.62 18.09
C VAL A 353 -8.25 -5.25 19.09
N TRP A 354 -9.29 -4.57 18.64
CA TRP A 354 -10.48 -4.30 19.44
C TRP A 354 -11.62 -5.23 19.03
N ALA A 355 -12.38 -5.69 20.02
CA ALA A 355 -13.55 -6.52 19.77
C ALA A 355 -14.69 -6.27 20.77
N ASP A 356 -15.93 -6.33 20.28
CA ASP A 356 -17.11 -6.62 21.09
C ASP A 356 -17.54 -8.05 20.75
N VAL A 357 -17.84 -8.86 21.76
CA VAL A 357 -18.27 -10.26 21.58
C VAL A 357 -19.60 -10.48 22.29
N PRO A 358 -20.46 -11.41 21.81
CA PRO A 358 -21.67 -11.80 22.51
C PRO A 358 -21.36 -12.30 23.93
N ALA A 359 -22.22 -11.95 24.90
CA ALA A 359 -22.00 -12.25 26.32
C ALA A 359 -21.86 -13.76 26.60
N ASP A 360 -22.60 -14.60 25.86
CA ASP A 360 -22.55 -16.06 25.95
C ASP A 360 -21.24 -16.67 25.40
N ARG A 361 -20.42 -15.88 24.70
CA ARG A 361 -19.15 -16.29 24.10
C ARG A 361 -17.94 -15.62 24.76
N GLU A 362 -18.16 -14.67 25.66
CA GLU A 362 -17.11 -13.79 26.20
C GLU A 362 -16.08 -14.54 27.05
N ASP A 363 -16.52 -15.48 27.88
CA ASP A 363 -15.61 -16.26 28.73
C ASP A 363 -14.64 -17.12 27.90
N ASP A 364 -15.16 -17.82 26.89
CA ASP A 364 -14.34 -18.64 26.00
C ASP A 364 -13.40 -17.78 25.15
N PHE A 365 -13.85 -16.59 24.71
CA PHE A 365 -13.01 -15.61 24.01
C PHE A 365 -11.82 -15.13 24.86
N ASN A 366 -12.07 -14.79 26.13
CA ASN A 366 -11.04 -14.31 27.03
C ASN A 366 -10.05 -15.41 27.40
N ARG A 367 -10.54 -16.64 27.66
CA ARG A 367 -9.69 -17.81 27.88
C ARG A 367 -8.82 -18.12 26.67
N TRP A 368 -9.41 -18.17 25.48
CA TRP A 368 -8.66 -18.39 24.25
C TRP A 368 -7.53 -17.36 24.07
N TYR A 369 -7.83 -16.08 24.32
CA TYR A 369 -6.81 -15.03 24.22
C TYR A 369 -5.67 -15.24 25.21
N ASN A 370 -5.97 -15.55 26.47
CA ASN A 370 -4.97 -15.62 27.54
C ASN A 370 -4.17 -16.92 27.52
N GLU A 371 -4.82 -18.05 27.23
CA GLU A 371 -4.25 -19.40 27.33
C GLU A 371 -3.54 -19.84 26.04
N GLU A 372 -3.97 -19.35 24.86
CA GLU A 372 -3.45 -19.83 23.58
C GLU A 372 -2.95 -18.68 22.70
N HIS A 373 -3.82 -17.73 22.35
CA HIS A 373 -3.52 -16.79 21.28
C HIS A 373 -2.39 -15.82 21.65
N LEU A 374 -2.45 -15.20 22.83
CA LEU A 374 -1.45 -14.24 23.27
C LEU A 374 -0.09 -14.93 23.49
N PRO A 375 0.02 -16.08 24.20
CA PRO A 375 1.26 -16.87 24.25
C PRO A 375 1.84 -17.23 22.86
N GLU A 376 0.99 -17.67 21.93
CA GLU A 376 1.40 -18.04 20.58
C GLU A 376 2.03 -16.85 19.83
N ARG A 377 1.47 -15.64 19.98
CA ARG A 377 2.07 -14.42 19.40
C ARG A 377 3.37 -14.05 20.07
N MET A 378 3.44 -14.16 21.40
CA MET A 378 4.64 -13.84 22.17
C MET A 378 5.82 -14.80 21.90
N ALA A 379 5.56 -15.97 21.32
CA ALA A 379 6.60 -16.89 20.87
C ALA A 379 7.28 -16.47 19.55
N ILE A 380 6.74 -15.47 18.85
CA ILE A 380 7.26 -15.00 17.55
C ILE A 380 8.33 -13.92 17.79
N SER A 381 9.51 -14.10 17.21
CA SER A 381 10.57 -13.09 17.30
C SER A 381 10.11 -11.75 16.73
N GLY A 382 10.38 -10.67 17.46
CA GLY A 382 9.90 -9.32 17.18
C GLY A 382 8.61 -8.92 17.90
N PHE A 383 7.87 -9.84 18.53
CA PHE A 383 6.85 -9.51 19.53
C PHE A 383 7.53 -9.26 20.88
N LEU A 384 7.42 -8.04 21.41
CA LEU A 384 8.16 -7.59 22.59
C LEU A 384 7.34 -7.65 23.87
N SER A 385 6.05 -7.35 23.79
CA SER A 385 5.11 -7.47 24.92
C SER A 385 3.68 -7.59 24.40
N GLY A 386 2.82 -8.25 25.18
CA GLY A 386 1.42 -8.45 24.83
C GLY A 386 0.55 -8.33 26.07
N ALA A 387 -0.57 -7.62 25.94
CA ALA A 387 -1.52 -7.45 27.03
C ALA A 387 -2.96 -7.35 26.53
N ARG A 388 -3.89 -7.64 27.44
CA ARG A 388 -5.34 -7.54 27.28
C ARG A 388 -5.87 -6.46 28.18
N TYR A 389 -6.85 -5.73 27.67
CA TYR A 389 -7.50 -4.65 28.38
C TYR A 389 -9.00 -4.67 28.11
N GLU A 390 -9.76 -4.07 29.02
CA GLU A 390 -11.19 -3.85 28.88
C GLU A 390 -11.56 -2.37 29.02
N ALA A 391 -12.50 -1.92 28.19
CA ALA A 391 -12.94 -0.54 28.16
C ALA A 391 -13.77 -0.22 29.40
N VAL A 392 -13.38 0.82 30.12
CA VAL A 392 -14.21 1.45 31.16
C VAL A 392 -14.90 2.72 30.63
N LYS A 393 -14.47 3.20 29.46
CA LYS A 393 -15.06 4.34 28.74
C LYS A 393 -14.78 4.21 27.25
N GLY A 394 -15.79 4.49 26.42
CA GLY A 394 -15.68 4.33 24.97
C GLY A 394 -15.79 2.88 24.56
N GLY A 395 -15.09 2.47 23.50
CA GLY A 395 -15.11 1.09 23.04
C GLY A 395 -14.36 0.88 21.72
N PRO A 396 -14.34 -0.36 21.18
CA PRO A 396 -14.97 -1.59 21.68
C PRO A 396 -14.47 -2.10 23.05
N LYS A 397 -15.25 -2.97 23.72
CA LYS A 397 -15.02 -3.47 25.09
C LYS A 397 -13.65 -4.11 25.24
N HIS A 398 -13.31 -5.12 24.44
CA HIS A 398 -12.04 -5.84 24.58
C HIS A 398 -10.96 -5.26 23.69
N LEU A 399 -9.73 -5.20 24.22
CA LEU A 399 -8.54 -4.79 23.50
C LEU A 399 -7.41 -5.79 23.72
N ALA A 400 -6.86 -6.35 22.64
CA ALA A 400 -5.53 -6.96 22.63
C ALA A 400 -4.50 -5.98 22.08
N TYR A 401 -3.42 -5.75 22.82
CA TYR A 401 -2.37 -4.80 22.51
C TYR A 401 -1.02 -5.49 22.52
N TYR A 402 -0.32 -5.44 21.38
CA TYR A 402 1.01 -5.99 21.20
C TYR A 402 2.01 -4.89 20.83
N GLU A 403 3.14 -4.89 21.53
CA GLU A 403 4.35 -4.13 21.19
C GLU A 403 5.22 -4.97 20.26
N LEU A 404 5.61 -4.37 19.14
CA LEU A 404 6.46 -4.99 18.14
C LEU A 404 7.74 -4.18 17.98
N GLU A 405 8.85 -4.85 17.72
CA GLU A 405 10.11 -4.18 17.36
C GLU A 405 9.89 -3.15 16.24
N SER A 406 9.20 -3.58 15.19
CA SER A 406 8.62 -2.73 14.15
C SER A 406 7.39 -3.39 13.52
N ALA A 407 6.61 -2.63 12.75
CA ALA A 407 5.45 -3.19 12.04
C ALA A 407 5.83 -4.29 11.02
N ALA A 408 7.10 -4.35 10.57
CA ALA A 408 7.59 -5.35 9.63
C ALA A 408 7.58 -6.78 10.19
N VAL A 409 7.51 -6.93 11.52
CA VAL A 409 7.40 -8.24 12.19
C VAL A 409 6.20 -9.05 11.67
N LEU A 410 5.10 -8.36 11.32
CA LEU A 410 3.88 -8.99 10.80
C LEU A 410 4.03 -9.50 9.35
N GLU A 411 5.10 -9.10 8.65
CA GLU A 411 5.40 -9.59 7.31
C GLU A 411 6.37 -10.78 7.32
N THR A 412 6.90 -11.15 8.49
CA THR A 412 7.85 -12.25 8.62
C THR A 412 7.21 -13.61 8.30
N PRO A 413 7.99 -14.57 7.78
CA PRO A 413 7.51 -15.93 7.55
C PRO A 413 6.99 -16.59 8.84
N ALA A 414 7.60 -16.30 9.99
CA ALA A 414 7.18 -16.83 11.29
C ALA A 414 5.76 -16.40 11.65
N TYR A 415 5.46 -15.09 11.56
CA TYR A 415 4.10 -14.60 11.81
C TYR A 415 3.09 -15.13 10.79
N LYS A 416 3.45 -15.11 9.50
CA LYS A 416 2.58 -15.62 8.42
C LYS A 416 2.27 -17.10 8.57
N LYS A 417 3.23 -17.91 9.04
CA LYS A 417 3.03 -19.34 9.31
C LYS A 417 1.98 -19.55 10.39
N VAL A 418 2.08 -18.83 11.51
CA VAL A 418 1.10 -18.92 12.61
C VAL A 418 -0.28 -18.44 12.14
N GLN A 419 -0.34 -17.38 11.33
CA GLN A 419 -1.60 -16.91 10.75
C GLN A 419 -2.23 -17.91 9.77
N ALA A 420 -1.41 -18.61 8.97
CA ALA A 420 -1.87 -19.58 7.98
C ALA A 420 -2.29 -20.93 8.58
N ASN A 421 -1.87 -21.23 9.81
CA ASN A 421 -2.15 -22.49 10.49
C ASN A 421 -2.85 -22.24 11.83
N PRO A 422 -4.06 -21.65 11.85
CA PRO A 422 -4.77 -21.40 13.10
C PRO A 422 -5.20 -22.73 13.74
N THR A 423 -5.12 -22.78 15.06
CA THR A 423 -5.66 -23.87 15.87
C THR A 423 -7.19 -23.96 15.74
N GLU A 424 -7.76 -25.11 16.10
CA GLU A 424 -9.22 -25.27 16.13
C GLU A 424 -9.89 -24.30 17.14
N TRP A 425 -9.20 -23.93 18.22
CA TRP A 425 -9.71 -22.92 19.15
C TRP A 425 -9.71 -21.53 18.52
N THR A 426 -8.64 -21.16 17.82
CA THR A 426 -8.58 -19.90 17.07
C THR A 426 -9.69 -19.80 16.02
N LYS A 427 -9.99 -20.90 15.31
CA LYS A 427 -11.07 -20.91 14.31
C LYS A 427 -12.45 -20.67 14.93
N ARG A 428 -12.74 -21.24 16.11
CA ARG A 428 -14.07 -21.17 16.75
C ARG A 428 -14.28 -19.95 17.66
N SER A 429 -13.20 -19.37 18.19
CA SER A 429 -13.26 -18.32 19.22
C SER A 429 -12.53 -17.04 18.83
N GLY A 430 -11.84 -17.02 17.69
CA GLY A 430 -11.17 -15.83 17.19
C GLY A 430 -12.16 -14.68 16.90
N PRO A 431 -11.74 -13.42 17.05
CA PRO A 431 -12.63 -12.27 16.86
C PRO A 431 -13.12 -12.12 15.41
N GLY A 432 -12.43 -12.73 14.42
CA GLY A 432 -12.95 -12.81 13.05
C GLY A 432 -14.19 -13.71 12.90
N THR A 433 -14.45 -14.58 13.88
CA THR A 433 -15.54 -15.55 13.87
C THR A 433 -16.70 -15.12 14.77
N ILE A 434 -16.40 -14.68 16.00
CA ILE A 434 -17.45 -14.48 17.03
C ILE A 434 -17.74 -13.03 17.37
N ALA A 435 -16.91 -12.07 16.95
CA ALA A 435 -17.07 -10.69 17.38
C ALA A 435 -18.16 -9.97 16.58
N THR A 436 -19.01 -9.21 17.28
CA THR A 436 -20.01 -8.31 16.69
C THR A 436 -19.36 -7.03 16.17
N THR A 437 -18.33 -6.55 16.87
CA THR A 437 -17.42 -5.50 16.39
C THR A 437 -16.01 -6.06 16.33
N PHE A 438 -15.30 -5.89 15.22
CA PHE A 438 -13.90 -6.31 15.09
C PHE A 438 -13.07 -5.26 14.38
N ILE A 439 -12.04 -4.75 15.06
CA ILE A 439 -11.13 -3.74 14.53
C ILE A 439 -9.70 -4.24 14.72
N ARG A 440 -8.95 -4.40 13.65
CA ARG A 440 -7.52 -4.75 13.69
C ARG A 440 -6.72 -3.68 12.97
N ASN A 441 -5.84 -3.01 13.70
CA ASN A 441 -4.97 -1.99 13.14
C ASN A 441 -3.50 -2.30 13.42
N VAL A 442 -2.66 -1.94 12.45
CA VAL A 442 -1.20 -2.01 12.53
C VAL A 442 -0.66 -0.61 12.46
N TYR A 443 0.24 -0.27 13.36
CA TYR A 443 0.71 1.09 13.55
C TYR A 443 2.23 1.17 13.51
N THR A 444 2.73 2.33 13.06
CA THR A 444 4.14 2.73 13.20
C THR A 444 4.24 4.00 14.01
N MET A 445 5.23 4.08 14.89
CA MET A 445 5.44 5.23 15.78
C MET A 445 5.87 6.46 14.98
N ILE A 446 5.24 7.60 15.28
CA ILE A 446 5.58 8.91 14.71
C ILE A 446 5.99 9.93 15.79
N HIS A 447 5.69 9.64 17.05
CA HIS A 447 6.14 10.43 18.20
C HIS A 447 6.27 9.54 19.45
N PRO A 448 7.37 9.63 20.22
CA PRO A 448 8.56 10.45 19.97
C PRO A 448 9.29 10.05 18.68
N GLN A 449 10.22 10.87 18.19
CA GLN A 449 10.95 10.58 16.94
C GLN A 449 11.86 9.34 17.05
N ALA A 450 12.28 8.99 18.27
CA ALA A 450 13.07 7.82 18.57
C ALA A 450 12.65 7.21 19.90
N LEU A 451 12.82 5.90 20.02
CA LEU A 451 12.53 5.17 21.25
C LEU A 451 13.69 5.38 22.24
N THR A 452 13.42 5.94 23.42
CA THR A 452 14.45 6.06 24.47
C THR A 452 14.61 4.72 25.21
N PRO A 453 15.77 4.41 25.81
CA PRO A 453 15.96 3.18 26.59
C PRO A 453 14.93 3.01 27.71
N THR A 454 14.53 4.11 28.35
CA THR A 454 13.48 4.14 29.38
C THR A 454 12.12 3.72 28.81
N ILE A 455 11.77 4.17 27.61
CA ILE A 455 10.54 3.74 26.95
C ILE A 455 10.65 2.27 26.55
N ALA A 456 11.78 1.89 25.93
CA ALA A 456 12.04 0.55 25.45
C ALA A 456 11.93 -0.52 26.55
N GLY A 457 12.47 -0.25 27.74
CA GLY A 457 12.48 -1.18 28.87
C GLY A 457 11.20 -1.20 29.71
N ALA A 458 10.23 -0.33 29.43
CA ALA A 458 9.06 -0.17 30.29
C ALA A 458 8.02 -1.29 30.11
N PRO A 459 7.30 -1.67 31.18
CA PRO A 459 6.25 -2.68 31.12
C PRO A 459 4.98 -2.16 30.41
N MET A 460 4.01 -3.06 30.20
CA MET A 460 2.67 -2.70 29.74
C MET A 460 1.93 -1.93 30.84
N ALA A 461 1.46 -0.72 30.51
CA ALA A 461 0.84 0.19 31.45
C ALA A 461 -0.48 -0.38 32.02
N PRO A 462 -0.86 -0.03 33.27
CA PRO A 462 -2.10 -0.52 33.88
C PRO A 462 -3.35 0.06 33.20
N VAL A 463 -3.26 1.27 32.65
CA VAL A 463 -4.38 1.94 31.97
C VAL A 463 -3.89 2.60 30.68
N LEU A 464 -4.72 2.54 29.64
CA LEU A 464 -4.50 3.20 28.36
C LEU A 464 -5.64 4.16 28.06
N GLN A 465 -5.29 5.39 27.69
CA GLN A 465 -6.21 6.31 27.02
C GLN A 465 -5.84 6.35 25.55
N ILE A 466 -6.77 5.91 24.69
CA ILE A 466 -6.53 5.81 23.26
C ILE A 466 -7.43 6.76 22.50
N GLY A 467 -6.83 7.71 21.79
CA GLY A 467 -7.48 8.57 20.82
C GLY A 467 -7.21 8.08 19.40
N ARG A 468 -8.20 7.42 18.78
CA ARG A 468 -8.24 7.08 17.36
C ARG A 468 -8.94 8.21 16.60
N MET A 469 -8.26 8.85 15.65
CA MET A 469 -8.80 9.98 14.90
C MET A 469 -8.20 10.13 13.50
N GLY A 470 -8.97 10.76 12.61
CA GLY A 470 -8.49 11.26 11.32
C GLY A 470 -8.54 12.78 11.27
N VAL A 471 -7.70 13.37 10.41
CA VAL A 471 -7.74 14.80 10.10
C VAL A 471 -7.74 15.01 8.59
N PRO A 472 -8.35 16.09 8.07
CA PRO A 472 -8.27 16.43 6.65
C PRO A 472 -6.82 16.62 6.19
N PRO A 473 -6.47 16.23 4.95
CA PRO A 473 -5.11 16.39 4.41
C PRO A 473 -4.58 17.83 4.48
N ALA A 474 -5.46 18.83 4.33
CA ALA A 474 -5.09 20.25 4.34
C ALA A 474 -4.47 20.71 5.68
N VAL A 475 -4.86 20.07 6.78
CA VAL A 475 -4.36 20.41 8.13
C VAL A 475 -3.42 19.33 8.68
N ASP A 476 -3.10 18.29 7.91
CA ASP A 476 -2.34 17.11 8.39
C ASP A 476 -0.97 17.48 8.96
N ARG A 477 -0.23 18.34 8.25
CA ARG A 477 1.08 18.82 8.70
C ARG A 477 0.97 19.66 9.97
N GLU A 478 0.11 20.69 9.94
CA GLU A 478 -0.09 21.58 11.08
C GLU A 478 -0.58 20.82 12.32
N PHE A 479 -1.50 19.86 12.12
CA PHE A 479 -1.97 18.95 13.15
C PHE A 479 -0.82 18.15 13.77
N ASN A 480 0.03 17.50 12.96
CA ASN A 480 1.12 16.71 13.50
C ASN A 480 2.17 17.56 14.21
N ASP A 481 2.51 18.73 13.67
CA ASP A 481 3.45 19.66 14.29
C ASP A 481 2.92 20.12 15.65
N TRP A 482 1.67 20.60 15.72
CA TRP A 482 1.02 20.99 16.98
C TRP A 482 0.92 19.83 17.97
N TYR A 483 0.50 18.65 17.53
CA TYR A 483 0.27 17.52 18.43
C TYR A 483 1.59 17.02 19.05
N ASN A 484 2.67 17.01 18.26
CA ASN A 484 3.99 16.53 18.68
C ASN A 484 4.77 17.54 19.52
N THR A 485 4.55 18.84 19.34
CA THR A 485 5.35 19.89 19.99
C THR A 485 4.62 20.57 21.15
N ILE A 486 3.30 20.60 21.11
CA ILE A 486 2.47 21.31 22.10
C ILE A 486 1.56 20.31 22.82
N TYR A 487 0.74 19.55 22.10
CA TYR A 487 -0.33 18.77 22.71
C TYR A 487 0.21 17.64 23.60
N VAL A 488 0.91 16.63 23.04
CA VAL A 488 1.45 15.51 23.84
C VAL A 488 2.38 15.99 24.95
N PRO A 489 3.38 16.85 24.70
CA PRO A 489 4.28 17.31 25.77
C PRO A 489 3.58 18.05 26.92
N ASN A 490 2.45 18.70 26.67
CA ASN A 490 1.66 19.33 27.73
C ASN A 490 0.88 18.31 28.56
N TYR A 491 0.29 17.31 27.92
CA TYR A 491 -0.42 16.24 28.62
C TYR A 491 0.53 15.31 29.40
N GLU A 492 1.79 15.14 28.97
CA GLU A 492 2.79 14.37 29.72
C GLU A 492 3.17 15.00 31.07
N LYS A 493 2.89 16.29 31.27
CA LYS A 493 3.14 16.97 32.56
C LYS A 493 2.01 16.72 33.58
N VAL A 494 0.89 16.14 33.16
CA VAL A 494 -0.27 15.93 34.02
C VAL A 494 0.03 14.77 34.99
N PRO A 495 -0.18 14.95 36.30
CA PRO A 495 -0.01 13.87 37.27
C PRO A 495 -0.83 12.63 36.91
N GLY A 496 -0.20 11.45 37.00
CA GLY A 496 -0.80 10.17 36.62
C GLY A 496 -0.65 9.81 35.13
N VAL A 497 -0.10 10.70 34.29
CA VAL A 497 0.31 10.36 32.92
C VAL A 497 1.73 9.80 32.94
N ILE A 498 1.88 8.54 32.56
CA ILE A 498 3.18 7.86 32.50
C ILE A 498 3.96 8.30 31.26
N ARG A 499 3.29 8.40 30.11
CA ARG A 499 3.83 8.90 28.83
C ARG A 499 2.75 9.04 27.75
N GLY A 500 3.04 9.83 26.72
CA GLY A 500 2.27 9.91 25.49
C GLY A 500 3.09 9.42 24.29
N ARG A 501 2.49 8.58 23.46
CA ARG A 501 3.06 8.18 22.16
C ARG A 501 2.03 8.35 21.06
N ARG A 502 2.50 8.64 19.85
CA ARG A 502 1.63 8.74 18.67
C ARG A 502 2.09 7.82 17.58
N TYR A 503 1.11 7.36 16.83
CA TYR A 503 1.28 6.41 15.78
C TYR A 503 0.45 6.79 14.56
N ARG A 504 0.95 6.36 13.40
CA ARG A 504 0.22 6.38 12.13
C ARG A 504 -0.16 4.95 11.76
N ALA A 505 -1.41 4.75 11.35
CA ALA A 505 -1.87 3.46 10.85
C ALA A 505 -1.18 3.12 9.52
N LEU A 506 -0.59 1.94 9.46
CA LEU A 506 -0.14 1.29 8.22
C LEU A 506 -1.23 0.37 7.66
N GLU A 507 -2.03 -0.21 8.55
CA GLU A 507 -3.21 -1.02 8.23
C GLU A 507 -4.34 -0.63 9.18
N GLY A 508 -5.55 -0.49 8.64
CA GLY A 508 -6.74 -0.09 9.40
C GLY A 508 -6.98 1.41 9.40
N GLN A 509 -8.05 1.83 10.07
CA GLN A 509 -8.49 3.22 10.18
C GLN A 509 -8.92 3.52 11.61
N PRO A 510 -8.90 4.79 12.06
CA PRO A 510 -8.47 5.99 11.33
C PRO A 510 -6.93 6.18 11.30
N THR A 511 -6.45 7.18 10.54
CA THR A 511 -5.02 7.41 10.26
C THR A 511 -4.13 7.55 11.49
N TYR A 512 -4.61 8.22 12.55
CA TYR A 512 -3.80 8.52 13.73
C TYR A 512 -4.32 7.84 14.98
N LEU A 513 -3.37 7.32 15.76
CA LEU A 513 -3.60 6.85 17.11
C LEU A 513 -2.71 7.63 18.07
N THR A 514 -3.33 8.24 19.07
CA THR A 514 -2.64 8.77 20.24
C THR A 514 -2.86 7.81 21.40
N LEU A 515 -1.77 7.42 22.05
CA LEU A 515 -1.74 6.48 23.15
C LEU A 515 -1.13 7.17 24.36
N TYR A 516 -1.94 7.43 25.38
CA TYR A 516 -1.41 7.78 26.69
C TYR A 516 -1.47 6.56 27.60
N GLU A 517 -0.35 6.33 28.29
CA GLU A 517 -0.26 5.34 29.37
C GLU A 517 -0.52 6.07 30.69
N PHE A 518 -1.46 5.56 31.47
CA PHE A 518 -1.87 6.16 32.74
C PHE A 518 -1.62 5.22 33.91
N GLU A 519 -1.48 5.81 35.10
CA GLU A 519 -1.42 5.09 36.37
C GLU A 519 -2.81 4.58 36.81
N HIS A 520 -3.88 5.34 36.52
CA HIS A 520 -5.26 4.99 36.90
C HIS A 520 -6.31 5.52 35.89
N PRO A 521 -7.54 4.98 35.83
CA PRO A 521 -8.51 5.32 34.78
C PRO A 521 -9.01 6.77 34.82
N LYS A 522 -9.01 7.39 36.00
CA LYS A 522 -9.54 8.76 36.19
C LYS A 522 -8.56 9.89 35.86
N VAL A 523 -7.36 9.62 35.35
CA VAL A 523 -6.37 10.68 35.02
C VAL A 523 -6.95 11.71 34.05
N SER A 524 -7.66 11.25 33.01
CA SER A 524 -8.29 12.12 32.00
C SER A 524 -9.51 12.93 32.49
N GLU A 525 -9.92 12.71 33.74
CA GLU A 525 -11.00 13.43 34.42
C GLU A 525 -10.47 14.43 35.45
N SER A 526 -9.16 14.43 35.71
CA SER A 526 -8.52 15.37 36.64
C SER A 526 -8.62 16.80 36.12
N ALA A 527 -8.66 17.76 37.06
CA ALA A 527 -8.62 19.19 36.74
C ALA A 527 -7.37 19.55 35.93
N ALA A 528 -6.22 18.96 36.27
CA ALA A 528 -4.95 19.18 35.56
C ALA A 528 -5.02 18.73 34.09
N TRP A 529 -5.67 17.59 33.81
CA TRP A 529 -5.90 17.13 32.43
C TRP A 529 -6.86 18.04 31.67
N LEU A 530 -7.98 18.41 32.29
CA LEU A 530 -8.98 19.26 31.67
C LEU A 530 -8.43 20.65 31.34
N ALA A 531 -7.58 21.21 32.21
CA ALA A 531 -6.91 22.49 31.99
C ALA A 531 -6.02 22.50 30.73
N GLN A 532 -5.47 21.35 30.32
CA GLN A 532 -4.65 21.29 29.10
C GLN A 532 -5.45 21.47 27.80
N ARG A 533 -6.78 21.30 27.85
CA ARG A 533 -7.64 21.45 26.65
C ARG A 533 -7.62 22.87 26.10
N ASP A 534 -7.44 23.87 26.96
CA ASP A 534 -7.49 25.29 26.60
C ASP A 534 -6.14 25.99 26.79
N ALA A 535 -5.07 25.23 27.06
CA ALA A 535 -3.74 25.77 27.38
C ALA A 535 -3.00 26.40 26.18
N SER A 536 -3.51 26.26 24.95
CA SER A 536 -2.90 26.86 23.76
C SER A 536 -3.98 27.39 22.80
N PRO A 537 -3.85 28.64 22.30
CA PRO A 537 -4.76 29.17 21.28
C PRO A 537 -4.80 28.32 19.99
N VAL A 538 -3.68 27.66 19.65
CA VAL A 538 -3.59 26.77 18.49
C VAL A 538 -4.51 25.55 18.63
N THR A 539 -4.77 25.10 19.86
CA THR A 539 -5.70 23.98 20.13
C THR A 539 -7.10 24.29 19.61
N GLN A 540 -7.60 25.51 19.78
CA GLN A 540 -8.94 25.90 19.31
C GLN A 540 -9.03 25.90 17.78
N LYS A 541 -7.93 26.17 17.08
CA LYS A 541 -7.85 26.12 15.61
C LYS A 541 -7.85 24.69 15.08
N ILE A 542 -7.08 23.79 15.70
CA ILE A 542 -6.83 22.44 15.15
C ILE A 542 -7.88 21.41 15.59
N ARG A 543 -8.33 21.49 16.84
CA ARG A 543 -9.23 20.49 17.44
C ARG A 543 -10.55 20.27 16.69
N PRO A 544 -11.21 21.28 16.09
CA PRO A 544 -12.42 21.08 15.29
C PRO A 544 -12.22 20.17 14.07
N HIS A 545 -10.97 20.00 13.60
CA HIS A 545 -10.65 19.13 12.48
C HIS A 545 -10.40 17.67 12.88
N MET A 546 -10.30 17.37 14.18
CA MET A 546 -10.08 16.02 14.70
C MET A 546 -11.38 15.20 14.67
N LYS A 547 -11.50 14.31 13.69
CA LYS A 547 -12.64 13.39 13.59
C LYS A 547 -12.31 12.10 14.32
N HIS A 548 -12.84 11.94 15.53
CA HIS A 548 -12.67 10.72 16.33
C HIS A 548 -13.52 9.57 15.79
N ALA A 549 -12.98 8.36 15.84
CA ALA A 549 -13.75 7.14 15.56
C ALA A 549 -14.80 6.88 16.66
N PRO A 550 -15.87 6.12 16.37
CA PRO A 550 -16.80 5.67 17.42
C PRO A 550 -16.06 4.97 18.58
N GLY A 551 -16.44 5.30 19.81
CA GLY A 551 -15.80 4.79 21.02
C GLY A 551 -14.42 5.41 21.34
N SER A 552 -14.01 6.47 20.64
CA SER A 552 -12.76 7.21 20.86
C SER A 552 -13.04 8.69 21.19
N PRO A 553 -12.27 9.33 22.09
CA PRO A 553 -11.25 8.73 22.94
C PRO A 553 -11.86 7.78 23.97
N GLY A 554 -11.23 6.62 24.16
CA GLY A 554 -11.64 5.64 25.17
C GLY A 554 -10.57 5.43 26.24
N ILE A 555 -10.94 4.70 27.29
CA ILE A 555 -10.08 4.33 28.42
C ILE A 555 -10.21 2.82 28.63
N TRP A 556 -9.07 2.14 28.65
CA TRP A 556 -8.96 0.69 28.80
C TRP A 556 -8.10 0.35 30.02
N VAL A 557 -8.56 -0.57 30.86
CA VAL A 557 -7.85 -1.05 32.06
C VAL A 557 -7.30 -2.45 31.78
N LYS A 558 -6.04 -2.69 32.14
CA LYS A 558 -5.35 -3.96 31.88
C LYS A 558 -5.98 -5.08 32.68
N THR A 559 -6.31 -6.18 32.00
CA THR A 559 -6.90 -7.38 32.61
C THR A 559 -5.95 -8.57 32.61
N PHE A 560 -5.00 -8.62 31.67
CA PHE A 560 -4.00 -9.69 31.57
C PHE A 560 -2.77 -9.21 30.79
N ASP A 561 -1.57 -9.68 31.11
CA ASP A 561 -0.37 -9.46 30.31
C ASP A 561 0.64 -10.59 30.40
N LEU A 562 1.45 -10.73 29.34
CA LEU A 562 2.62 -11.59 29.33
C LEU A 562 3.87 -10.74 29.10
N PRO A 563 4.89 -10.84 29.98
CA PRO A 563 6.19 -10.25 29.71
C PRO A 563 6.87 -10.94 28.51
N SER A 564 7.89 -10.30 27.92
CA SER A 564 8.71 -10.92 26.87
C SER A 564 9.25 -12.27 27.33
N SER A 565 9.03 -13.31 26.52
CA SER A 565 9.70 -14.60 26.70
C SER A 565 11.21 -14.39 26.56
N PRO A 566 12.06 -14.94 27.45
CA PRO A 566 13.49 -15.02 27.19
C PRO A 566 13.70 -15.84 25.91
N GLN A 567 14.14 -15.17 24.85
CA GLN A 567 14.48 -15.81 23.56
C GLN A 567 15.83 -16.52 23.64
#